data_AF-A0A832XMQ3-F1
#
_entry.id   AF-A0A832XMQ3-F1
#
_cell.length_a   1.000
_cell.length_b   1.000
_cell.length_c   1.000
_cell.angle_alpha   90.00
_cell.angle_beta   90.00
_cell.angle_gamma   90.00
#
_symmetry.space_group_name_H-M   'P 1'
#
loop_
_entity.id
_entity.type
_entity.pdbx_description
1 polymer ?
#
loop_
_entity_poly.entity_id
_entity_poly.type
_entity_poly.pdbx_seq_one_letter_code
_entity_poly.pdbx_strand_id
1 'polypeptide(L)' 'AEIETENTAYYRVPGTEKSHEVVLNKRKDMWSCDCRYFTMRGNYCSHILASQKKREKDAE' A
#
# COMPACT_ATOMS: atom_id res chain seq x y z
N ALA A 1 1.99 1.45 9.61
CA ALA A 1 0.80 1.88 8.80
C ALA A 1 0.24 3.19 9.36
N GLU A 2 -0.57 3.94 8.62
CA GLU A 2 -1.22 5.15 9.17
C GLU A 2 -2.53 4.83 9.88
N ILE A 3 -3.34 3.95 9.30
CA ILE A 3 -4.53 3.39 9.95
C ILE A 3 -4.43 1.89 9.82
N GLU A 4 -4.53 1.17 10.93
CA GLU A 4 -4.47 -0.28 10.94
C GLU A 4 -5.65 -0.87 11.71
N THR A 5 -6.33 -1.83 11.08
CA THR A 5 -7.38 -2.63 11.70
C THR A 5 -6.94 -4.09 11.78
N GLU A 6 -7.78 -4.94 12.37
CA GLU A 6 -7.59 -6.39 12.43
C GLU A 6 -7.37 -7.00 11.03
N ASN A 7 -8.05 -6.48 10.00
CA ASN A 7 -8.11 -7.10 8.67
C ASN A 7 -7.46 -6.28 7.57
N THR A 8 -7.21 -4.99 7.82
CA THR A 8 -6.77 -4.07 6.77
C THR A 8 -5.75 -3.07 7.32
N ALA A 9 -4.70 -2.79 6.56
CA ALA A 9 -3.79 -1.69 6.85
C ALA A 9 -3.82 -0.67 5.71
N TYR A 10 -3.98 0.60 6.06
CA TYR A 10 -4.00 1.73 5.14
C TYR A 10 -2.70 2.53 5.29
N TYR A 11 -2.14 2.90 4.14
CA TYR A 11 -0.92 3.68 4.03
C TYR A 11 -1.15 4.79 3.03
N ARG A 12 -0.85 6.03 3.41
CA ARG A 12 -0.78 7.16 2.50
C ARG A 12 0.68 7.33 2.08
N VAL A 13 0.91 7.20 0.79
CA VAL A 13 2.25 7.27 0.21
C VAL A 13 2.34 8.51 -0.68
N PRO A 14 3.33 9.40 -0.49
CA PRO A 14 3.51 10.53 -1.39
C PRO A 14 3.87 10.04 -2.79
N GLY A 15 3.11 10.49 -3.80
CA GLY A 15 3.44 10.34 -5.21
C GLY A 15 3.90 11.66 -5.82
N THR A 16 4.17 11.66 -7.12
CA THR A 16 4.71 12.82 -7.84
C THR A 16 3.77 14.03 -7.87
N GLU A 17 2.47 13.79 -8.11
CA GLU A 17 1.47 14.87 -8.23
C GLU A 17 0.55 14.94 -7.00
N LYS A 18 0.26 13.78 -6.39
CA LYS A 18 -0.61 13.66 -5.22
C LYS A 18 -0.18 12.48 -4.36
N SER A 19 -0.62 12.45 -3.11
CA SER A 19 -0.53 11.23 -2.30
C SER A 19 -1.45 10.16 -2.85
N HIS A 20 -1.01 8.91 -2.74
CA HIS A 20 -1.78 7.72 -3.07
C HIS A 20 -2.11 6.91 -1.83
N GLU A 21 -3.27 6.27 -1.85
CA GLU A 21 -3.69 5.32 -0.83
C GLU A 21 -3.27 3.92 -1.24
N VAL A 22 -2.56 3.25 -0.35
CA VAL A 22 -2.18 1.85 -0.45
C VAL A 22 -2.89 1.10 0.66
N VAL A 23 -3.55 0.01 0.28
CA VAL A 23 -4.35 -0.81 1.16
C VAL A 23 -3.80 -2.23 1.14
N LEU A 24 -3.47 -2.76 2.32
CA LEU A 24 -3.18 -4.17 2.53
C LEU A 24 -4.41 -4.84 3.14
N ASN A 25 -4.98 -5.80 2.43
CA ASN A 25 -5.95 -6.73 2.99
C ASN A 25 -5.20 -7.89 3.66
N LYS A 26 -5.10 -7.88 4.99
CA LYS A 26 -4.39 -8.89 5.79
C LYS A 26 -5.02 -10.27 5.69
N ARG A 27 -6.34 -10.37 5.47
CA ARG A 27 -7.02 -11.67 5.31
C ARG A 27 -6.60 -12.39 4.04
N LYS A 28 -6.35 -11.63 2.97
CA LYS A 28 -5.99 -12.17 1.65
C LYS A 28 -4.51 -12.01 1.32
N ASP A 29 -3.74 -11.39 2.21
CA ASP A 29 -2.38 -10.89 1.97
C ASP A 29 -2.24 -10.14 0.63
N MET A 30 -3.26 -9.33 0.30
CA MET A 30 -3.35 -8.63 -0.97
C MET A 30 -3.09 -7.14 -0.81
N TRP A 31 -2.19 -6.62 -1.62
CA TRP A 31 -1.89 -5.20 -1.74
C TRP A 31 -2.64 -4.56 -2.91
N SER A 32 -3.19 -3.37 -2.66
CA SER A 32 -3.89 -2.55 -3.64
C SER A 32 -3.45 -1.10 -3.52
N CYS A 33 -3.46 -0.36 -4.64
CA CYS A 33 -3.16 1.07 -4.65
C CYS A 33 -4.08 1.81 -5.62
N ASP A 34 -4.51 3.02 -5.29
CA ASP A 34 -5.36 3.84 -6.18
C ASP A 34 -4.62 4.36 -7.43
N CYS A 35 -3.29 4.24 -7.47
CA CYS A 35 -2.51 4.81 -8.57
C CYS A 35 -2.84 4.17 -9.93
N ARG A 36 -2.79 4.99 -10.98
CA ARG A 36 -3.11 4.56 -12.35
C ARG A 36 -2.27 3.37 -12.82
N TYR A 37 -1.02 3.27 -12.37
CA TYR A 37 -0.14 2.15 -12.72
C TYR A 37 -0.73 0.81 -12.26
N PHE A 38 -1.11 0.70 -10.99
CA PHE A 38 -1.73 -0.51 -10.45
C PHE A 38 -3.07 -0.79 -11.12
N THR A 39 -3.95 0.21 -11.21
CA THR A 39 -5.28 0.06 -11.81
C THR A 39 -5.24 -0.37 -13.28
N MET A 40 -4.27 0.12 -14.07
CA MET A 40 -4.17 -0.21 -15.49
C MET A 40 -3.35 -1.46 -15.80
N ARG A 41 -2.32 -1.77 -14.99
CA ARG A 41 -1.39 -2.87 -15.27
C ARG A 41 -1.61 -4.09 -14.38
N GLY A 42 -2.29 -3.94 -13.24
CA GLY A 42 -2.42 -4.99 -12.22
C GLY A 42 -1.11 -5.33 -11.49
N ASN A 43 0.00 -4.66 -11.82
CA ASN A 43 1.32 -4.89 -11.24
C ASN A 43 1.57 -3.98 -10.04
N TYR A 44 2.39 -4.45 -9.10
CA TYR A 44 2.76 -3.67 -7.93
C TYR A 44 3.52 -2.41 -8.35
N CYS A 45 3.01 -1.26 -7.90
CA CYS A 45 3.61 0.04 -8.10
C CYS A 45 4.68 0.32 -7.04
N SER A 46 5.50 1.34 -7.27
CA SER A 46 6.47 1.85 -6.29
C SER A 46 5.84 2.17 -4.93
N HIS A 47 4.58 2.63 -4.89
CA HIS A 47 3.88 2.91 -3.64
C HIS A 47 3.63 1.65 -2.81
N ILE A 48 3.18 0.56 -3.43
CA ILE A 48 2.99 -0.73 -2.75
C ILE A 48 4.33 -1.24 -2.22
N LEU A 49 5.37 -1.20 -3.04
CA LEU A 49 6.70 -1.65 -2.65
C LEU A 49 7.27 -0.83 -1.48
N ALA A 50 7.02 0.48 -1.46
CA ALA A 50 7.42 1.34 -0.35
C ALA A 50 6.66 1.00 0.94
N SER A 51 5.35 0.76 0.86
CA SER A 51 4.54 0.36 2.02
C SER A 51 4.90 -1.03 2.54
N GLN A 52 5.26 -1.98 1.67
CA GLN A 52 5.78 -3.28 2.07
C GLN A 52 7.06 -3.14 2.91
N LYS A 53 8.05 -2.40 2.40
CA LYS A 53 9.29 -2.12 3.14
C LYS A 53 9.05 -1.42 4.47
N LYS A 54 8.11 -0.47 4.50
CA LYS A 54 7.74 0.22 5.75
C LYS A 54 7.16 -0.77 6.77
N ARG A 55 6.27 -1.66 6.33
CA ARG A 55 5.68 -2.70 7.19
C ARG A 55 6.71 -3.68 7.73
N GLU A 56 7.68 -4.08 6.91
CA GLU A 56 8.78 -4.96 7.37
C GLU A 56 9.58 -4.31 8.50
N LYS A 57 9.85 -3.00 8.39
CA LYS A 57 10.52 -2.24 9.46
C LYS A 57 9.69 -2.06 10.73
N ASP A 58 8.36 -1.91 10.59
CA ASP A 58 7.46 -1.79 11.74
C ASP A 58 7.31 -3.14 12.50
N ALA A 59 7.74 -4.26 11.91
CA ALA A 59 7.60 -5.62 12.48
C ALA A 59 8.88 -6.15 13.17
N GLU A 60 9.98 -5.39 13.13
CA GLU A 60 11.27 -5.68 13.79
C GLU A 60 11.38 -4.91 15.10
#